data_AF-A0A0S8B021-F1
#
_entry.id   AF-A0A0S8B021-F1
#
_cell.length_a   1.000
_cell.length_b   1.000
_cell.length_c   1.000
_cell.angle_alpha   90.00
_cell.angle_beta   90.00
_cell.angle_gamma   90.00
#
_symmetry.space_group_name_H-M   'P 1'
#
loop_
_entity.id
_entity.type
_entity.pdbx_description
1 polymer ?
#
loop_
_entity_poly.entity_id
_entity_poly.type
_entity_poly.pdbx_seq_one_letter_code
_entity_poly.pdbx_strand_id
1 'polypeptide(L)'
;MLSAPNARGSAIEAGEFVWLIDHLCKRHYLPFDGAALLRQFPPPHDREKLFEALRVFGFRFALASYAGKKIGELPVPLIAFLRPAATRSIAGSISTPCLILKQHDQRIVYQEAGNEAPQTRLLRHFEKFFEPEVVLVAHRGATEAA
;
A
#
# COMPACT_ATOMS: atom_id res chain seq x y z
N MET A 1 4.53 -25.79 -20.81
CA MET A 1 3.79 -25.43 -19.57
C MET A 1 4.73 -24.54 -18.75
N LEU A 2 4.65 -23.23 -18.96
CA LEU A 2 5.42 -22.26 -18.18
C LEU A 2 4.73 -22.14 -16.83
N SER A 3 5.35 -22.66 -15.78
CA SER A 3 4.95 -22.38 -14.40
C SER A 3 4.93 -20.87 -14.21
N ALA A 4 3.73 -20.29 -14.07
CA ALA A 4 3.58 -18.93 -13.57
C ALA A 4 4.30 -18.87 -12.21
N PRO A 5 5.16 -17.87 -11.96
CA PRO A 5 5.83 -17.75 -10.67
C PRO A 5 4.76 -17.52 -9.60
N ASN A 6 4.48 -18.57 -8.85
CA ASN A 6 3.65 -18.53 -7.66
C ASN A 6 4.27 -17.56 -6.64
N ALA A 7 3.47 -16.59 -6.19
CA ALA A 7 3.48 -16.00 -4.86
C ALA A 7 4.82 -15.48 -4.30
N ARG A 8 5.64 -14.83 -5.14
CA ARG A 8 6.62 -13.82 -4.70
C ARG A 8 6.05 -12.48 -5.14
N GLY A 9 5.86 -11.55 -4.20
CA GLY A 9 4.82 -10.51 -4.23
C GLY A 9 4.58 -9.85 -5.58
N SER A 10 3.30 -9.59 -5.90
CA SER A 10 2.86 -8.95 -7.16
C SER A 10 3.78 -7.77 -7.53
N ALA A 11 4.22 -7.75 -8.80
CA ALA A 11 5.08 -6.69 -9.31
C ALA A 11 4.43 -5.32 -9.10
N ILE A 12 5.26 -4.36 -8.67
CA ILE A 12 4.90 -2.96 -8.46
C ILE A 12 5.65 -2.15 -9.50
N GLU A 13 4.97 -1.27 -10.23
CA GLU A 13 5.64 -0.42 -11.20
C GLU A 13 6.45 0.68 -10.48
N ALA A 14 7.53 1.14 -11.11
CA ALA A 14 8.44 2.11 -10.50
C ALA A 14 7.71 3.39 -10.04
N GLY A 15 6.74 3.86 -10.83
CA GLY A 15 5.90 5.00 -10.47
C GLY A 15 5.01 4.74 -9.26
N GLU A 16 4.42 3.53 -9.16
CA GLU A 16 3.59 3.13 -8.02
C GLU A 16 4.44 2.97 -6.74
N PHE A 17 5.67 2.45 -6.89
CA PHE A 17 6.63 2.30 -5.81
C PHE A 17 7.05 3.65 -5.22
N VAL A 18 7.45 4.59 -6.08
CA VAL A 18 7.78 5.97 -5.68
C VAL A 18 6.59 6.65 -5.03
N TRP A 19 5.41 6.56 -5.66
CA TRP A 19 4.18 7.17 -5.15
C TRP A 19 3.86 6.71 -3.73
N LEU A 20 3.99 5.42 -3.45
CA LEU A 20 3.61 4.87 -2.16
C LEU A 20 4.54 5.33 -1.03
N ILE A 21 5.85 5.32 -1.25
CA ILE A 21 6.81 5.80 -0.25
C ILE A 21 6.68 7.31 -0.07
N ASP A 22 6.55 8.08 -1.16
CA ASP A 22 6.34 9.53 -1.12
C ASP A 22 5.12 9.91 -0.26
N HIS A 23 3.97 9.26 -0.47
CA HIS A 23 2.75 9.54 0.27
C HIS A 23 2.84 9.19 1.76
N LEU A 24 3.62 8.17 2.12
CA LEU A 24 3.94 7.84 3.51
C LEU A 24 4.88 8.90 4.11
N CYS A 25 5.97 9.23 3.42
CA CYS A 25 6.92 10.25 3.87
C CYS A 25 6.26 11.61 4.10
N LYS A 26 5.45 12.09 3.15
CA LYS A 26 4.68 13.34 3.27
C LYS A 26 3.77 13.35 4.50
N ARG A 27 3.12 12.23 4.83
CA ARG A 27 2.24 12.12 6.00
C ARG A 27 3.01 12.18 7.32
N HIS A 28 4.25 11.72 7.34
CA HIS A 28 5.10 11.72 8.52
C HIS A 28 6.12 12.88 8.52
N TYR A 29 5.94 13.85 7.61
CA TYR A 29 6.81 15.03 7.43
C TYR A 29 8.29 14.67 7.24
N LEU A 30 8.56 13.57 6.52
CA LEU A 30 9.91 13.11 6.20
C LEU A 30 10.37 13.66 4.84
N PRO A 31 11.65 14.03 4.69
CA PRO A 31 12.21 14.34 3.37
C PRO A 31 12.20 13.10 2.48
N PHE A 32 11.89 13.29 1.20
CA PHE A 32 11.81 12.21 0.23
C PHE A 32 12.31 12.67 -1.14
N ASP A 33 13.10 11.83 -1.81
CA ASP A 33 13.55 11.99 -3.19
C ASP A 33 13.30 10.68 -3.95
N GLY A 34 12.39 10.72 -4.92
CA GLY A 34 12.02 9.56 -5.72
C GLY A 34 13.15 9.06 -6.63
N ALA A 35 14.02 9.94 -7.12
CA ALA A 35 15.18 9.53 -7.91
C ALA A 35 16.21 8.83 -7.03
N ALA A 36 16.45 9.31 -5.82
CA ALA A 36 17.30 8.64 -4.84
C ALA A 36 16.73 7.27 -4.46
N LEU A 37 15.41 7.18 -4.22
CA LEU A 37 14.72 5.91 -3.96
C LEU A 37 14.98 4.90 -5.10
N LEU A 38 14.75 5.29 -6.35
CA LEU A 38 14.92 4.38 -7.50
C LEU A 38 16.39 3.98 -7.74
N ARG A 39 17.36 4.82 -7.37
CA ARG A 39 18.78 4.46 -7.40
C ARG A 39 19.14 3.46 -6.32
N GLN A 40 18.52 3.57 -5.14
CA GLN A 40 18.75 2.66 -4.03
C GLN A 40 18.02 1.31 -4.22
N PHE A 41 16.84 1.35 -4.83
CA PHE A 41 16.01 0.19 -5.12
C PHE A 41 15.79 0.10 -6.63
N PRO A 42 16.74 -0.45 -7.39
CA PRO A 42 16.56 -0.63 -8.83
C PRO A 42 15.45 -1.66 -9.11
N PRO A 43 14.76 -1.59 -10.27
CA PRO A 43 13.76 -2.57 -10.65
C PRO A 43 14.35 -3.99 -10.79
N PRO A 44 13.53 -5.06 -10.72
CA PRO A 44 12.06 -5.06 -10.56
C PRO A 44 11.63 -4.74 -9.13
N HIS A 45 10.50 -4.06 -8.93
CA HIS A 45 9.92 -3.83 -7.60
C HIS A 45 8.83 -4.83 -7.28
N ASP A 46 8.83 -5.29 -6.04
CA ASP A 46 7.84 -6.20 -5.48
C ASP A 46 7.58 -5.83 -4.01
N ARG A 47 6.76 -6.64 -3.33
CA ARG A 47 6.46 -6.43 -1.91
C ARG A 47 7.68 -6.54 -1.01
N GLU A 48 8.66 -7.38 -1.35
CA GLU A 48 9.86 -7.55 -0.54
C GLU A 48 10.69 -6.27 -0.55
N LYS A 49 10.92 -5.68 -1.73
CA LYS A 49 11.58 -4.37 -1.86
C LYS A 49 10.80 -3.25 -1.21
N LEU A 50 9.47 -3.29 -1.24
CA LEU A 50 8.65 -2.34 -0.50
C LEU A 50 8.93 -2.42 1.00
N PHE A 51 8.97 -3.62 1.58
CA PHE A 51 9.25 -3.80 3.00
C PHE A 51 10.68 -3.41 3.39
N GLU A 52 11.65 -3.63 2.51
CA GLU A 52 13.00 -3.11 2.66
C GLU A 52 13.03 -1.58 2.66
N ALA A 53 12.38 -0.94 1.68
CA ALA A 53 12.26 0.52 1.64
C ALA A 53 11.60 1.06 2.91
N LEU A 54 10.46 0.50 3.34
CA LEU A 54 9.80 0.92 4.58
C LEU A 54 10.76 0.91 5.78
N ARG A 55 11.61 -0.13 5.92
CA ARG A 55 12.62 -0.19 6.99
C ARG A 55 13.68 0.89 6.86
N VAL A 56 14.20 1.13 5.66
CA VAL A 56 15.22 2.15 5.38
C VAL A 56 14.69 3.55 5.73
N PHE A 57 13.43 3.85 5.43
CA PHE A 57 12.78 5.11 5.77
C PHE A 57 12.29 5.20 7.24
N GLY A 58 12.63 4.21 8.09
CA GLY A 58 12.30 4.24 9.52
C GLY A 58 10.86 3.86 9.87
N PHE A 59 10.11 3.30 8.93
CA PHE A 59 8.78 2.76 9.19
C PHE A 59 8.84 1.39 9.85
N ARG A 60 7.97 1.20 10.84
CA ARG A 60 7.54 -0.10 11.35
C ARG A 60 6.34 -0.54 10.53
N PHE A 61 6.27 -1.82 10.21
CA PHE A 61 5.09 -2.37 9.57
C PHE A 61 4.73 -3.74 10.12
N ALA A 62 3.46 -4.12 9.93
CA ALA A 62 2.96 -5.45 10.25
C ALA A 62 1.98 -5.90 9.16
N LEU A 63 2.06 -7.18 8.79
CA LEU A 63 1.08 -7.79 7.90
C LEU A 63 -0.16 -8.18 8.70
N ALA A 64 -1.33 -7.84 8.17
CA ALA A 64 -2.60 -8.24 8.74
C ALA A 64 -3.48 -8.84 7.65
N SER A 65 -3.98 -10.05 7.90
CA SER A 65 -5.13 -10.55 7.15
C SER A 65 -6.42 -10.09 7.81
N TYR A 66 -7.38 -9.63 7.02
CA TYR A 66 -8.71 -9.29 7.50
C TYR A 66 -9.74 -10.41 7.26
N ALA A 67 -9.32 -11.59 6.78
CA ALA A 67 -10.16 -12.79 6.80
C ALA A 67 -10.51 -13.12 8.27
N GLY A 68 -11.65 -12.61 8.74
CA GLY A 68 -12.10 -12.74 10.14
C GLY A 68 -11.84 -11.54 11.06
N LYS A 69 -11.17 -10.47 10.61
CA LYS A 69 -11.05 -9.20 11.37
C LYS A 69 -11.84 -8.10 10.68
N LYS A 70 -12.44 -7.18 11.44
CA LYS A 70 -13.04 -5.99 10.82
C LYS A 70 -11.94 -5.06 10.36
N ILE A 71 -11.79 -4.92 9.04
CA ILE A 71 -10.88 -3.93 8.43
C ILE A 71 -11.09 -2.52 9.02
N GLY A 72 -12.32 -2.21 9.46
CA GLY A 72 -12.73 -0.97 10.13
C GLY A 72 -12.16 -0.73 11.52
N GLU A 73 -11.47 -1.72 12.11
CA GLU A 73 -10.84 -1.62 13.42
C GLU A 73 -9.31 -1.52 13.30
N LEU A 74 -8.75 -1.60 12.09
CA LEU A 74 -7.31 -1.51 11.86
C LEU A 74 -6.85 -0.04 11.84
N PRO A 75 -5.67 0.26 12.43
CA PRO A 75 -5.15 1.61 12.44
C PRO A 75 -4.78 2.06 11.02
N VAL A 76 -5.03 3.33 10.73
CA VAL A 76 -4.62 4.02 9.50
C VAL A 76 -3.40 4.92 9.75
N PRO A 77 -2.53 5.17 8.75
CA PRO A 77 -2.60 4.66 7.39
C PRO A 77 -2.23 3.18 7.28
N LEU A 78 -2.86 2.48 6.34
CA LEU A 78 -2.47 1.12 5.96
C LEU A 78 -2.40 1.00 4.44
N ILE A 79 -1.47 0.18 3.95
CA ILE A 79 -1.34 -0.15 2.54
C ILE A 79 -2.26 -1.34 2.24
N ALA A 80 -3.05 -1.21 1.18
CA ALA A 80 -3.84 -2.29 0.62
C ALA A 80 -3.53 -2.42 -0.88
N PHE A 81 -3.82 -3.57 -1.46
CA PHE A 81 -3.63 -3.80 -2.89
C PHE A 81 -4.99 -4.06 -3.54
N LEU A 82 -5.31 -3.36 -4.63
CA LEU A 82 -6.50 -3.66 -5.43
C LEU A 82 -6.29 -4.95 -6.20
N ARG A 83 -7.33 -5.78 -6.23
CA ARG A 83 -7.36 -6.98 -7.09
C ARG A 83 -7.29 -6.56 -8.57
N PRO A 84 -6.76 -7.43 -9.46
CA PRO A 84 -6.69 -7.16 -10.90
C PRO A 84 -8.03 -6.68 -11.52
N ALA A 85 -9.15 -7.30 -11.13
CA ALA A 85 -10.48 -6.94 -11.65
C ALA A 85 -11.04 -5.60 -11.11
N ALA A 86 -10.38 -5.03 -10.10
CA ALA A 86 -10.77 -3.80 -9.42
C ALA A 86 -9.89 -2.61 -9.79
N THR A 87 -8.75 -2.86 -10.46
CA THR A 87 -7.78 -1.82 -10.81
C THR A 87 -8.05 -1.22 -12.19
N ARG A 88 -7.80 0.08 -12.33
CA ARG A 88 -7.59 0.78 -13.61
C ARG A 88 -6.10 0.77 -13.96
N SER A 89 -5.48 -0.41 -13.92
CA SER A 89 -4.04 -0.56 -14.00
C SER A 89 -3.48 0.01 -15.30
N ILE A 90 -2.34 0.70 -15.18
CA ILE A 90 -1.49 1.07 -16.30
C ILE A 90 -0.77 -0.21 -16.74
N ALA A 91 -0.69 -0.46 -18.04
CA ALA A 91 -0.28 -1.75 -18.61
C ALA A 91 0.96 -2.38 -17.93
N GLY A 92 0.77 -3.45 -17.16
CA GLY A 92 1.86 -4.21 -16.51
C GLY A 92 1.58 -4.65 -15.06
N SER A 93 0.95 -3.80 -14.24
CA SER A 93 0.69 -4.13 -12.83
C SER A 93 -0.48 -5.10 -12.66
N ILE A 94 -0.24 -6.20 -11.94
CA ILE A 94 -1.27 -7.20 -11.58
C ILE A 94 -2.13 -6.71 -10.41
N SER A 95 -1.60 -5.80 -9.57
CA SER A 95 -2.30 -5.24 -8.41
C SER A 95 -1.86 -3.81 -8.16
N THR A 96 -2.79 -2.88 -8.04
CA THR A 96 -2.49 -1.45 -7.80
C THR A 96 -2.42 -1.17 -6.31
N PRO A 97 -1.30 -0.66 -5.79
CA PRO A 97 -1.19 -0.33 -4.39
C PRO A 97 -2.05 0.90 -4.05
N CYS A 98 -2.61 0.88 -2.85
CA CYS A 98 -3.46 1.92 -2.30
C CYS A 98 -3.08 2.23 -0.87
N LEU A 99 -3.28 3.49 -0.47
CA LEU A 99 -3.21 3.90 0.92
C LEU A 99 -4.61 4.17 1.45
N ILE A 100 -5.05 3.39 2.44
CA ILE A 100 -6.26 3.68 3.21
C ILE A 100 -5.91 4.75 4.24
N LEU A 101 -6.56 5.91 4.14
CA LEU A 101 -6.21 7.10 4.91
C LEU A 101 -7.15 7.37 6.07
N LYS A 102 -8.43 7.00 5.91
CA LYS A 102 -9.48 7.19 6.91
C LYS A 102 -10.48 6.04 6.84
N GLN A 103 -11.06 5.74 7.99
CA GLN A 103 -12.20 4.84 8.12
C GLN A 103 -13.23 5.53 9.01
N HIS A 104 -14.47 5.67 8.53
CA HIS A 104 -15.56 6.37 9.23
C HIS A 104 -16.91 5.92 8.66
N ASP A 105 -17.95 5.82 9.48
CA ASP A 105 -19.34 5.53 9.04
C ASP A 105 -19.48 4.42 7.99
N GLN A 106 -18.87 3.26 8.23
CA GLN A 106 -18.91 2.13 7.28
C GLN A 106 -18.31 2.47 5.90
N ARG A 107 -17.44 3.47 5.82
CA ARG A 107 -16.72 3.89 4.62
C ARG A 107 -15.22 3.94 4.89
N ILE A 108 -14.48 3.71 3.82
CA ILE A 108 -13.04 3.95 3.75
C ILE A 108 -12.78 5.07 2.76
N VAL A 109 -11.81 5.93 3.09
CA VAL A 109 -11.22 6.89 2.16
C VAL A 109 -9.82 6.41 1.85
N TYR A 110 -9.53 6.23 0.57
CA TYR A 110 -8.25 5.71 0.10
C TYR A 110 -7.75 6.48 -1.12
N GLN A 111 -6.45 6.42 -1.38
CA GLN A 111 -5.88 6.86 -2.65
C GLN A 111 -5.21 5.66 -3.29
N GLU A 112 -5.30 5.55 -4.61
CA GLU A 112 -4.68 4.49 -5.41
C GLU A 112 -3.54 5.09 -6.24
N ALA A 113 -2.47 4.33 -6.42
CA ALA A 113 -1.40 4.76 -7.30
C ALA A 113 -1.92 5.00 -8.72
N GLY A 114 -1.51 6.11 -9.34
CA GLY A 114 -1.99 6.53 -10.66
C GLY A 114 -3.31 7.33 -10.64
N ASN A 115 -3.91 7.59 -9.48
CA ASN A 115 -5.09 8.45 -9.34
C ASN A 115 -4.88 9.48 -8.23
N GLU A 116 -4.85 10.76 -8.61
CA GLU A 116 -4.62 11.85 -7.66
C GLU A 116 -5.83 12.08 -6.73
N ALA A 117 -7.03 11.70 -7.14
CA ALA A 117 -8.25 11.97 -6.38
C ALA A 117 -8.51 10.86 -5.32
N PRO A 118 -8.70 11.22 -4.03
CA PRO A 118 -9.14 10.29 -3.02
C PRO A 118 -10.46 9.62 -3.40
N GLN A 119 -10.51 8.31 -3.26
CA GLN A 119 -11.67 7.46 -3.50
C GLN A 119 -12.37 7.15 -2.17
N THR A 120 -13.70 7.08 -2.20
CA THR A 120 -14.51 6.65 -1.06
C THR A 120 -15.26 5.37 -1.40
N ARG A 121 -15.26 4.39 -0.51
CA ARG A 121 -15.97 3.12 -0.71
C ARG A 121 -16.57 2.60 0.58
N LEU A 122 -17.68 1.88 0.47
CA LEU A 122 -18.29 1.20 1.62
C LEU A 122 -17.42 0.03 2.08
N LEU A 123 -17.28 -0.09 3.40
CA LEU A 123 -16.43 -1.06 4.06
C LEU A 123 -16.86 -2.50 3.78
N ARG A 124 -18.18 -2.74 3.66
CA ARG A 124 -18.74 -4.03 3.21
C ARG A 124 -18.29 -4.49 1.82
N HIS A 125 -17.77 -3.58 0.99
CA HIS A 125 -17.26 -3.93 -0.32
C HIS A 125 -15.75 -4.17 -0.31
N PHE A 126 -15.06 -4.02 0.82
CA PHE A 126 -13.60 -4.10 0.88
C PHE A 126 -13.08 -5.40 0.26
N GLU A 127 -13.61 -6.55 0.70
CA GLU A 127 -13.13 -7.87 0.26
C GLU A 127 -13.28 -8.13 -1.25
N LYS A 128 -14.27 -7.47 -1.87
CA LYS A 128 -14.54 -7.56 -3.31
C LYS A 128 -13.46 -6.85 -4.14
N PHE A 129 -12.89 -5.77 -3.63
CA PHE A 129 -11.97 -4.91 -4.40
C PHE A 129 -10.51 -5.04 -3.97
N PHE A 130 -10.25 -5.35 -2.70
CA PHE A 130 -8.91 -5.45 -2.15
C PHE A 130 -8.47 -6.90 -1.95
N GLU A 131 -7.17 -7.12 -2.06
CA GLU A 131 -6.51 -8.35 -1.66
C GLU A 131 -6.61 -8.59 -0.15
N PRO A 132 -6.63 -9.86 0.32
CA PRO A 132 -6.93 -10.23 1.71
C PRO A 132 -5.87 -9.84 2.75
N GLU A 133 -4.72 -9.39 2.30
CA GLU A 133 -3.60 -8.96 3.14
C GLU A 133 -3.41 -7.45 3.01
N VAL A 134 -3.26 -6.79 4.15
CA VAL A 134 -2.90 -5.38 4.24
C VAL A 134 -1.62 -5.20 5.04
N VAL A 135 -0.95 -4.08 4.83
CA VAL A 135 0.27 -3.71 5.54
C VAL A 135 -0.05 -2.52 6.44
N LEU A 136 -0.05 -2.73 7.75
CA LEU A 136 -0.13 -1.65 8.72
C LEU A 136 1.21 -0.92 8.73
N VAL A 137 1.21 0.41 8.69
CA VAL A 137 2.44 1.20 8.67
C VAL A 137 2.40 2.25 9.78
N ALA A 138 3.49 2.34 10.53
CA ALA A 138 3.70 3.36 11.55
C ALA A 138 5.12 3.90 11.44
N HIS A 139 5.31 5.21 11.61
CA HIS A 139 6.65 5.78 11.71
C HIS A 139 7.10 5.85 13.17
N ARG A 140 8.39 5.64 13.45
CA ARG A 140 8.96 5.65 14.83
C ARG A 140 8.79 6.97 15.61
N GLY A 141 8.25 8.03 15.00
CA GLY A 141 7.93 9.31 15.64
C GLY A 141 6.44 9.56 15.91
N ALA A 142 5.53 8.65 15.53
CA ALA A 142 4.14 8.74 15.95
C ALA A 142 4.05 8.25 17.39
N THR A 143 4.08 9.19 18.34
CA THR A 143 3.75 8.95 19.75
C THR A 143 2.52 8.05 19.84
N GLU A 144 2.65 6.93 20.56
CA GLU A 144 1.52 6.21 21.15
C GLU A 144 0.67 7.25 21.89
N ALA A 145 -0.40 7.71 21.24
CA ALA A 145 -1.50 8.32 21.96
C ALA A 145 -2.33 7.16 22.49
N ALA A 146 -2.07 6.85 23.76
CA ALA A 146 -2.89 6.02 24.63
C ALA A 146 -4.31 6.59 24.76
#